data_AF-A0A6D2K8D8-F1
#
_entry.id   AF-A0A6D2K8D8-F1
#
_cell.length_a   1.000
_cell.length_b   1.000
_cell.length_c   1.000
_cell.angle_alpha   90.00
_cell.angle_beta   90.00
_cell.angle_gamma   90.00
#
_symmetry.space_group_name_H-M   'P 1'
#
loop_
_entity.id
_entity.type
_entity.pdbx_description
1 polymer ?
#
loop_
_entity_poly.entity_id
_entity_poly.type
_entity_poly.pdbx_seq_one_letter_code
_entity_poly.pdbx_strand_id
1 'polypeptide(L)'
;MSALVALCRARAAASSSLLKGVVRPAFRSFSTAGYADARDRTMVAEMEEKMSHMDINTMIGSSMPLGMMRIGTIIHNIEMNPGQGAKMVRAAGTNAKILKILEPAKGKCLIKLPSGDTRWLNARCRATIGTVSNPSHGVKKLYKAGQNRWRGIRPTVRGVAMNPCDHPHGGGEGKSKSSGSRGRTSVSPWGKPCKGGYKSASVKKKKKRLAAREAKI
;
A
#
# COMPACT_ATOMS: atom_id res chain seq x y z
N MET A 1 -12.71 2.92 16.84
CA MET A 1 -11.96 2.16 17.86
C MET A 1 -10.75 1.53 17.19
N SER A 2 -9.58 2.03 17.56
CA SER A 2 -8.28 1.77 16.94
C SER A 2 -7.86 0.30 17.05
N ALA A 3 -7.75 -0.39 15.92
CA ALA A 3 -6.94 -1.60 15.84
C ALA A 3 -5.47 -1.18 15.75
N LEU A 4 -4.76 -1.42 16.85
CA LEU A 4 -3.34 -1.20 17.05
C LEU A 4 -2.56 -2.19 16.18
N VAL A 5 -2.36 -1.85 14.90
CA VAL A 5 -1.46 -2.61 14.01
C VAL A 5 -0.03 -2.27 14.41
N ALA A 6 0.58 -3.15 15.21
CA ALA A 6 1.98 -3.06 15.62
C ALA A 6 2.88 -2.95 14.38
N LEU A 7 3.41 -1.75 14.16
CA LEU A 7 4.04 -1.32 12.91
C LEU A 7 5.56 -1.42 12.91
N CYS A 8 6.14 -2.10 13.90
CA CYS A 8 7.57 -2.32 13.98
C CYS A 8 7.87 -3.82 14.10
N ARG A 9 8.00 -4.52 12.97
CA ARG A 9 8.56 -5.88 12.97
C ARG A 9 10.08 -5.79 13.16
N ALA A 10 10.58 -5.43 14.32
CA ALA A 10 12.00 -5.58 14.61
C ALA A 10 12.35 -7.08 14.55
N ARG A 11 12.89 -7.53 13.42
CA ARG A 11 13.56 -8.83 13.31
C ARG A 11 15.06 -8.48 13.25
N ALA A 12 15.61 -8.12 14.41
CA ALA A 12 17.02 -8.37 14.64
C ALA A 12 17.18 -9.89 14.64
N ALA A 13 18.29 -10.37 14.09
CA ALA A 13 18.64 -11.78 14.02
C ALA A 13 18.44 -12.45 15.39
N ALA A 14 17.37 -13.23 15.54
CA ALA A 14 17.20 -14.18 16.63
C ALA A 14 17.30 -15.56 15.99
N SER A 15 18.54 -16.00 15.93
CA SER A 15 19.00 -17.37 15.73
C SER A 15 18.10 -18.38 16.43
N SER A 16 17.68 -19.41 15.68
CA SER A 16 17.37 -20.81 16.09
C SER A 16 16.41 -21.11 17.25
N SER A 17 15.96 -20.15 18.05
CA SER A 17 15.21 -20.37 19.29
C SER A 17 13.71 -20.10 19.18
N LEU A 18 13.26 -19.32 18.18
CA LEU A 18 11.83 -19.05 17.94
C LEU A 18 11.14 -20.07 17.02
N LEU A 19 11.90 -20.94 16.36
CA LEU A 19 11.33 -22.01 15.52
C LEU A 19 10.71 -23.14 16.36
N LYS A 20 11.11 -23.29 17.64
CA LYS A 20 10.57 -24.34 18.52
C LYS A 20 9.20 -23.98 19.16
N GLY A 21 8.71 -22.75 19.02
CA GLY A 21 7.51 -22.28 19.73
C GLY A 21 6.28 -21.93 18.87
N VAL A 22 6.40 -21.88 17.53
CA VAL A 22 5.33 -21.35 16.65
C VAL A 22 4.72 -22.41 15.73
N VAL A 23 5.34 -23.59 15.59
CA VAL A 23 4.72 -24.72 14.90
C VAL A 23 3.87 -25.50 15.91
N ARG A 24 2.70 -24.97 16.27
CA ARG A 24 1.58 -25.84 16.65
C ARG A 24 1.00 -26.38 15.34
N PRO A 25 1.02 -27.69 15.08
CA PRO A 25 0.49 -28.22 13.84
C PRO A 25 -1.01 -27.96 13.80
N ALA A 26 -1.47 -27.21 12.79
CA ALA A 26 -2.89 -27.00 12.50
C ALA A 26 -3.47 -28.19 11.69
N PHE A 27 -3.04 -29.41 12.01
CA PHE A 27 -3.68 -30.63 11.54
C PHE A 27 -4.18 -31.38 12.78
N ARG A 28 -5.50 -31.36 12.98
CA ARG A 28 -6.15 -32.43 13.74
C ARG A 28 -5.89 -33.71 12.95
N SER A 29 -4.98 -34.54 13.44
CA SER A 29 -4.86 -35.93 13.00
C SER A 29 -6.14 -36.65 13.38
N PHE A 30 -7.00 -36.89 12.41
CA PHE A 30 -7.92 -38.01 12.48
C PHE A 30 -7.08 -39.29 12.36
N SER A 31 -6.93 -39.98 13.49
CA SER A 31 -6.63 -41.42 13.67
C SER A 31 -5.95 -42.17 12.51
N THR A 32 -4.71 -42.63 12.72
CA THR A 32 -4.36 -44.02 13.09
C THR A 32 -2.85 -44.10 13.28
N ALA A 33 -2.42 -44.92 14.24
CA ALA A 33 -1.04 -45.10 14.65
C ALA A 33 -0.15 -45.74 13.56
N GLY A 34 1.13 -45.37 13.58
CA GLY A 34 2.23 -46.15 13.02
C GLY A 34 2.55 -45.86 11.55
N TYR A 35 3.81 -45.50 11.27
CA TYR A 35 4.48 -45.57 9.95
C TYR A 35 4.56 -44.33 9.03
N ALA A 36 4.22 -43.12 9.48
CA ALA A 36 4.38 -41.90 8.65
C ALA A 36 5.30 -40.79 9.22
N ASP A 37 5.78 -40.90 10.47
CA ASP A 37 6.41 -39.77 11.19
C ASP A 37 7.89 -39.49 10.79
N ALA A 38 8.59 -40.46 10.20
CA ALA A 38 9.98 -40.26 9.78
C ALA A 38 10.10 -39.48 8.45
N ARG A 39 9.21 -39.75 7.48
CA ARG A 39 9.22 -39.09 6.16
C ARG A 39 8.75 -37.64 6.24
N ASP A 40 7.78 -37.35 7.11
CA ASP A 40 7.32 -35.98 7.32
C ASP A 40 8.36 -35.13 8.05
N ARG A 41 9.12 -35.70 9.00
CA ARG A 41 10.25 -35.02 9.65
C ARG A 41 11.41 -34.77 8.70
N THR A 42 11.75 -35.72 7.82
CA THR A 42 12.79 -35.51 6.81
C THR A 42 12.37 -34.46 5.79
N MET A 43 11.10 -34.45 5.37
CA MET A 43 10.58 -33.42 4.45
C MET A 43 10.58 -32.02 5.08
N VAL A 44 10.21 -31.88 6.36
CA VAL A 44 10.28 -30.61 7.07
C VAL A 44 11.72 -30.14 7.21
N ALA A 45 12.65 -31.02 7.58
CA ALA A 45 14.08 -30.70 7.68
C ALA A 45 14.69 -30.31 6.32
N GLU A 46 14.34 -31.02 5.24
CA GLU A 46 14.75 -30.68 3.87
C GLU A 46 14.17 -29.34 3.41
N MET A 47 12.92 -29.03 3.78
CA MET A 47 12.32 -27.72 3.49
C MET A 47 12.97 -26.61 4.31
N GLU A 48 13.35 -26.87 5.56
CA GLU A 48 14.11 -25.92 6.40
C GLU A 48 15.52 -25.67 5.83
N GLU A 49 16.23 -26.70 5.39
CA GLU A 49 17.52 -26.53 4.71
C GLU A 49 17.39 -25.78 3.38
N LYS A 50 16.40 -26.14 2.55
CA LYS A 50 16.11 -25.40 1.31
C LYS A 50 15.77 -23.94 1.57
N MET A 51 15.03 -23.64 2.64
CA MET A 51 14.74 -22.27 3.07
C MET A 51 15.99 -21.54 3.59
N SER A 52 16.92 -22.24 4.24
CA SER A 52 18.19 -21.64 4.68
C SER A 52 19.10 -21.24 3.51
N HIS A 53 19.00 -21.94 2.38
CA HIS A 53 19.79 -21.71 1.16
C HIS A 53 19.14 -20.74 0.17
N MET A 54 17.87 -20.37 0.39
CA MET A 54 17.16 -19.42 -0.47
C MET A 54 17.49 -17.98 -0.09
N ASP A 55 17.86 -17.18 -1.11
CA ASP A 55 18.03 -15.74 -0.96
C ASP A 55 16.82 -15.11 -0.27
N ILE A 56 17.06 -14.34 0.80
CA ILE A 56 15.98 -13.64 1.53
C ILE A 56 15.19 -12.71 0.59
N ASN A 57 15.85 -12.22 -0.47
CA ASN A 57 15.24 -11.41 -1.53
C ASN A 57 14.18 -12.15 -2.37
N THR A 58 14.19 -13.48 -2.36
CA THR A 58 13.23 -14.34 -3.08
C THR A 58 12.04 -14.72 -2.20
N MET A 59 12.19 -14.65 -0.88
CA MET A 59 11.12 -15.01 0.07
C MET A 59 10.04 -13.93 0.18
N ILE A 60 8.86 -14.22 -0.37
CA ILE A 60 7.68 -13.36 -0.25
C ILE A 60 7.25 -13.24 1.22
N GLY A 61 6.97 -12.03 1.68
CA GLY A 61 6.56 -11.75 3.06
C GLY A 61 7.72 -11.46 4.03
N SER A 62 8.97 -11.66 3.60
CA SER A 62 10.16 -11.24 4.36
C SER A 62 10.31 -9.71 4.37
N SER A 63 10.76 -9.16 5.50
CA SER A 63 10.97 -7.72 5.68
C SER A 63 12.43 -7.40 6.00
N MET A 64 12.99 -6.46 5.25
CA MET A 64 14.38 -6.04 5.34
C MET A 64 14.52 -4.54 4.99
N PRO A 65 15.65 -3.89 5.31
CA PRO A 65 15.91 -2.52 4.86
C PRO A 65 16.06 -2.46 3.34
N LEU A 66 15.65 -1.35 2.74
CA LEU A 66 15.67 -1.14 1.29
C LEU A 66 17.09 -1.24 0.69
N GLY A 67 18.13 -0.93 1.46
CA GLY A 67 19.52 -1.06 1.02
C GLY A 67 19.99 -2.51 0.81
N MET A 68 19.35 -3.49 1.45
CA MET A 68 19.68 -4.92 1.30
C MET A 68 18.82 -5.62 0.22
N MET A 69 17.80 -4.94 -0.28
CA MET A 69 16.90 -5.50 -1.30
C MET A 69 17.54 -5.45 -2.69
N ARG A 70 17.26 -6.41 -3.55
CA ARG A 70 17.71 -6.36 -4.95
C ARG A 70 16.93 -5.31 -5.76
N ILE A 71 17.59 -4.65 -6.69
CA ILE A 71 16.93 -3.78 -7.68
C ILE A 71 15.89 -4.58 -8.47
N GLY A 72 14.74 -3.98 -8.73
CA GLY A 72 13.65 -4.62 -9.48
C GLY A 72 12.69 -5.44 -8.63
N THR A 73 12.99 -5.66 -7.35
CA THR A 73 12.09 -6.36 -6.43
C THR A 73 10.76 -5.64 -6.26
N ILE A 74 9.71 -6.44 -6.13
CA ILE A 74 8.35 -5.98 -5.84
C ILE A 74 8.18 -5.92 -4.33
N ILE A 75 7.73 -4.78 -3.83
CA ILE A 75 7.66 -4.50 -2.39
C ILE A 75 6.35 -3.83 -2.00
N HIS A 76 5.95 -4.01 -0.74
CA HIS A 76 4.81 -3.35 -0.09
C HIS A 76 5.15 -3.00 1.36
N ASN A 77 4.24 -2.32 2.08
CA ASN A 77 4.43 -1.88 3.47
C ASN A 77 5.73 -1.09 3.67
N ILE A 78 5.87 0.02 2.96
CA ILE A 78 7.11 0.81 2.94
C ILE A 78 7.08 1.91 4.01
N GLU A 79 8.18 2.03 4.75
CA GLU A 79 8.42 3.13 5.69
C GLU A 79 8.70 4.46 4.98
N MET A 80 8.16 5.54 5.53
CA MET A 80 8.47 6.90 5.05
C MET A 80 9.86 7.35 5.55
N ASN A 81 10.07 7.15 6.85
CA ASN A 81 11.29 7.43 7.60
C ASN A 81 11.67 6.16 8.37
N PRO A 82 12.96 5.91 8.61
CA PRO A 82 13.42 4.69 9.27
C PRO A 82 12.79 4.57 10.67
N GLY A 83 12.23 3.39 10.98
CA GLY A 83 11.65 3.09 12.30
C GLY A 83 10.27 3.73 12.56
N GLN A 84 9.72 4.49 11.61
CA GLN A 84 8.39 5.11 11.75
C GLN A 84 7.24 4.13 11.50
N GLY A 85 7.55 2.92 11.02
CA GLY A 85 6.59 1.95 10.54
C GLY A 85 6.08 2.25 9.12
N ALA A 86 5.57 1.20 8.48
CA ALA A 86 5.03 1.23 7.14
C ALA A 86 3.82 2.18 6.99
N LYS A 87 3.97 3.18 6.12
CA LYS A 87 2.91 4.16 5.80
C LYS A 87 2.49 4.13 4.34
N MET A 88 3.34 3.59 3.46
CA MET A 88 3.11 3.56 2.02
C MET A 88 2.81 2.14 1.54
N VAL A 89 2.01 2.04 0.47
CA VAL A 89 1.72 0.78 -0.25
C VAL A 89 1.16 -0.30 0.69
N ARG A 90 -0.01 -0.02 1.27
CA ARG A 90 -0.71 -0.91 2.21
C ARG A 90 -2.08 -1.38 1.70
N ALA A 91 -2.53 -0.84 0.59
CA ALA A 91 -3.86 -1.14 0.06
C ALA A 91 -3.87 -2.52 -0.60
N ALA A 92 -5.04 -3.18 -0.57
CA ALA A 92 -5.24 -4.51 -1.14
C ALA A 92 -4.74 -4.60 -2.59
N GLY A 93 -3.98 -5.64 -2.91
CA GLY A 93 -3.42 -5.86 -4.25
C GLY A 93 -2.37 -4.85 -4.72
N THR A 94 -1.96 -3.88 -3.90
CA THR A 94 -0.98 -2.86 -4.33
C THR A 94 0.46 -3.31 -4.10
N ASN A 95 1.34 -2.80 -4.95
CA ASN A 95 2.78 -3.02 -4.86
C ASN A 95 3.56 -1.79 -5.36
N ALA A 96 4.85 -1.80 -5.08
CA ALA A 96 5.83 -0.85 -5.57
C ALA A 96 7.06 -1.60 -6.06
N LYS A 97 7.91 -0.92 -6.83
CA LYS A 97 9.10 -1.53 -7.42
C LYS A 97 10.35 -0.70 -7.11
N ILE A 98 11.43 -1.36 -6.69
CA ILE A 98 12.73 -0.72 -6.53
C ILE A 98 13.33 -0.50 -7.93
N LEU A 99 13.62 0.75 -8.28
CA LEU A 99 14.19 1.09 -9.59
C LEU A 99 15.71 1.21 -9.54
N LYS A 100 16.21 1.93 -8.54
CA LYS A 100 17.64 2.17 -8.35
C LYS A 100 17.95 2.16 -6.87
N ILE A 101 19.06 1.54 -6.52
CA ILE A 101 19.67 1.68 -5.20
C ILE A 101 20.92 2.51 -5.46
N LEU A 102 20.94 3.72 -4.93
CA LEU A 102 22.17 4.49 -4.95
C LEU A 102 23.02 3.88 -3.84
N GLU A 103 24.05 3.14 -4.25
CA GLU A 103 25.00 2.40 -3.42
C GLU A 103 25.47 3.20 -2.18
N PRO A 104 25.93 2.51 -1.12
CA PRO A 104 25.76 2.88 0.30
C PRO A 104 26.31 4.25 0.76
N ALA A 105 27.00 5.01 -0.09
CA ALA A 105 27.53 6.35 0.18
C ALA A 105 26.44 7.46 0.27
N LYS A 106 25.31 7.34 -0.45
CA LYS A 106 24.25 8.39 -0.48
C LYS A 106 22.97 8.04 0.30
N GLY A 107 22.87 6.79 0.77
CA GLY A 107 21.82 6.32 1.69
C GLY A 107 20.38 6.44 1.18
N LYS A 108 20.14 6.39 -0.14
CA LYS A 108 18.80 6.57 -0.73
C LYS A 108 18.47 5.55 -1.83
N CYS A 109 17.22 5.10 -1.84
CA CYS A 109 16.66 4.19 -2.82
C CYS A 109 15.56 4.90 -3.62
N LEU A 110 15.54 4.71 -4.94
CA LEU A 110 14.49 5.20 -5.83
C LEU A 110 13.44 4.12 -6.02
N ILE A 111 12.21 4.42 -5.62
CA ILE A 111 11.08 3.49 -5.69
C ILE A 111 10.00 4.05 -6.61
N LYS A 112 9.43 3.20 -7.46
CA LYS A 112 8.21 3.47 -8.22
C LYS A 112 7.00 3.08 -7.38
N LEU A 113 6.15 4.05 -7.09
CA LEU A 113 4.91 3.87 -6.33
C LEU A 113 3.77 3.40 -7.25
N PRO A 114 2.69 2.80 -6.69
CA PRO A 114 1.52 2.41 -7.47
C PRO A 114 0.78 3.60 -8.11
N SER A 115 1.00 4.83 -7.61
CA SER A 115 0.49 6.06 -8.23
C SER A 115 1.20 6.42 -9.54
N GLY A 116 2.25 5.69 -9.94
CA GLY A 116 3.10 6.00 -11.08
C GLY A 116 4.24 6.96 -10.76
N ASP A 117 4.15 7.68 -9.64
CA ASP A 117 5.22 8.58 -9.17
C ASP A 117 6.44 7.81 -8.68
N THR A 118 7.63 8.35 -8.92
CA THR A 118 8.88 7.86 -8.34
C THR A 118 9.33 8.71 -7.16
N ARG A 119 9.91 8.06 -6.16
CA ARG A 119 10.29 8.71 -4.90
C ARG A 119 11.58 8.16 -4.32
N TRP A 120 12.41 9.08 -3.85
CA TRP A 120 13.61 8.78 -3.06
C TRP A 120 13.24 8.56 -1.58
N LEU A 121 13.63 7.41 -1.04
CA LEU A 121 13.52 7.06 0.38
C LEU A 121 14.90 6.72 0.95
N ASN A 122 15.04 6.75 2.28
CA ASN A 122 16.29 6.36 2.93
C ASN A 122 16.51 4.83 2.78
N ALA A 123 17.73 4.40 2.51
CA ALA A 123 18.10 2.98 2.41
C ALA A 123 17.84 2.20 3.72
N ARG A 124 17.85 2.89 4.86
CA ARG A 124 17.52 2.30 6.18
C ARG A 124 16.02 2.06 6.39
N CYS A 125 15.15 2.66 5.57
CA CYS A 125 13.71 2.38 5.64
C CYS A 125 13.46 0.92 5.33
N ARG A 126 12.46 0.33 5.99
CA ARG A 126 12.10 -1.07 5.81
C ARG A 126 10.91 -1.23 4.87
N ALA A 127 10.88 -2.35 4.18
CA ALA A 127 9.77 -2.78 3.34
C ALA A 127 9.59 -4.30 3.45
N THR A 128 8.48 -4.80 2.91
CA THR A 128 8.18 -6.24 2.82
C THR A 128 8.16 -6.67 1.36
N ILE A 129 8.73 -7.82 1.06
CA ILE A 129 8.80 -8.35 -0.30
C ILE A 129 7.43 -8.92 -0.72
N GLY A 130 7.02 -8.63 -1.95
CA GLY A 130 5.80 -9.10 -2.57
C GLY A 130 4.70 -8.04 -2.69
N THR A 131 3.48 -8.49 -2.96
CA THR A 131 2.28 -7.67 -3.09
C THR A 131 1.39 -7.79 -1.85
N VAL A 132 0.56 -6.78 -1.59
CA VAL A 132 -0.47 -6.90 -0.56
C VAL A 132 -1.53 -7.90 -1.03
N SER A 133 -2.04 -8.72 -0.09
CA SER A 133 -3.08 -9.71 -0.38
C SER A 133 -4.39 -9.08 -0.89
N ASN A 134 -5.30 -9.95 -1.36
CA ASN A 134 -6.63 -9.61 -1.86
C ASN A 134 -6.66 -8.69 -3.11
N PRO A 135 -6.06 -9.10 -4.24
CA PRO A 135 -6.09 -8.31 -5.48
C PRO A 135 -7.49 -8.15 -6.09
N SER A 136 -8.42 -9.09 -5.82
CA SER A 136 -9.79 -9.05 -6.35
C SER A 136 -10.67 -7.97 -5.72
N HIS A 137 -10.22 -7.34 -4.62
CA HIS A 137 -10.99 -6.31 -3.93
C HIS A 137 -11.42 -5.15 -4.84
N GLY A 138 -10.58 -4.76 -5.80
CA GLY A 138 -10.88 -3.67 -6.75
C GLY A 138 -11.93 -4.02 -7.81
N VAL A 139 -12.10 -5.31 -8.12
CA VAL A 139 -13.03 -5.79 -9.17
C VAL A 139 -14.44 -6.03 -8.60
N LYS A 140 -14.56 -6.19 -7.27
CA LYS A 140 -15.82 -6.49 -6.61
C LYS A 140 -16.83 -5.35 -6.76
N LYS A 141 -17.90 -5.61 -7.52
CA LYS A 141 -19.05 -4.71 -7.66
C LYS A 141 -20.05 -4.91 -6.52
N LEU A 142 -20.65 -3.81 -6.06
CA LEU A 142 -21.75 -3.85 -5.10
C LEU A 142 -23.08 -3.98 -5.87
N TYR A 143 -23.99 -4.82 -5.37
CA TYR A 143 -25.25 -5.14 -6.05
C TYR A 143 -26.47 -4.45 -5.44
N LYS A 144 -26.37 -3.93 -4.20
CA LYS A 144 -27.46 -3.18 -3.55
C LYS A 144 -26.95 -1.95 -2.81
N ALA A 145 -27.77 -0.91 -2.74
CA ALA A 145 -27.44 0.32 -2.02
C ALA A 145 -27.12 0.08 -0.54
N GLY A 146 -27.78 -0.89 0.11
CA GLY A 146 -27.54 -1.24 1.52
C GLY A 146 -26.11 -1.69 1.82
N GLN A 147 -25.38 -2.25 0.86
CA GLN A 147 -23.98 -2.65 1.09
C GLN A 147 -23.07 -1.45 1.34
N ASN A 148 -23.36 -0.29 0.74
CA ASN A 148 -22.64 0.95 1.06
C ASN A 148 -22.92 1.38 2.51
N ARG A 149 -24.15 1.19 3.00
CA ARG A 149 -24.53 1.52 4.37
C ARG A 149 -23.81 0.65 5.38
N TRP A 150 -23.66 -0.65 5.13
CA TRP A 150 -22.88 -1.57 5.97
C TRP A 150 -21.40 -1.18 6.08
N ARG A 151 -20.84 -0.51 5.05
CA ARG A 151 -19.48 0.03 5.06
C ARG A 151 -19.36 1.40 5.75
N GLY A 152 -20.44 1.93 6.32
CA GLY A 152 -20.47 3.23 7.00
C GLY A 152 -20.61 4.44 6.08
N ILE A 153 -20.85 4.25 4.77
CA ILE A 153 -20.99 5.35 3.82
C ILE A 153 -22.46 5.83 3.81
N ARG A 154 -22.67 7.14 3.98
CA ARG A 154 -23.98 7.79 3.88
C ARG A 154 -24.28 8.26 2.44
N PRO A 155 -25.56 8.38 2.04
CA PRO A 155 -25.90 8.93 0.73
C PRO A 155 -25.38 10.36 0.58
N THR A 156 -24.90 10.71 -0.61
CA THR A 156 -24.44 12.06 -0.96
C THR A 156 -25.35 12.67 -2.03
N VAL A 157 -25.74 13.93 -1.84
CA VAL A 157 -26.60 14.66 -2.77
C VAL A 157 -25.74 15.44 -3.77
N ARG A 158 -26.16 15.49 -5.04
CA ARG A 158 -25.46 16.24 -6.09
C ARG A 158 -25.72 17.74 -5.93
N GLY A 159 -24.71 18.58 -6.15
CA GLY A 159 -24.84 20.04 -6.03
C GLY A 159 -25.89 20.69 -6.94
N VAL A 160 -26.21 20.09 -8.09
CA VAL A 160 -27.25 20.61 -9.01
C VAL A 160 -28.66 20.46 -8.45
N ALA A 161 -28.88 19.52 -7.53
CA ALA A 161 -30.18 19.33 -6.88
C ALA A 161 -30.36 20.23 -5.64
N MET A 162 -29.38 21.06 -5.32
CA MET A 162 -29.39 21.95 -4.16
C MET A 162 -29.83 23.36 -4.54
N ASN A 163 -30.12 24.18 -3.53
CA ASN A 163 -30.39 25.59 -3.72
C ASN A 163 -29.08 26.37 -4.00
N PRO A 164 -29.16 27.55 -4.64
CA PRO A 164 -27.97 28.36 -4.94
C PRO A 164 -27.24 28.87 -3.67
N CYS A 165 -27.91 28.91 -2.52
CA CYS A 165 -27.29 29.21 -1.22
C CYS A 165 -26.34 28.10 -0.73
N ASP A 166 -26.63 26.84 -1.05
CA ASP A 166 -25.92 25.69 -0.48
C ASP A 166 -24.77 25.22 -1.37
N HIS A 167 -24.93 25.35 -2.70
CA HIS A 167 -23.92 24.91 -3.65
C HIS A 167 -23.79 25.91 -4.80
N PRO A 168 -22.56 26.20 -5.28
CA PRO A 168 -22.34 27.03 -6.46
C PRO A 168 -22.94 26.51 -7.79
N HIS A 169 -23.55 25.32 -7.77
CA HIS A 169 -24.22 24.72 -8.93
C HIS A 169 -25.73 24.59 -8.70
N GLY A 170 -26.21 25.03 -7.54
CA GLY A 170 -27.62 24.93 -7.17
C GLY A 170 -28.46 26.00 -7.85
N GLY A 171 -29.77 25.77 -7.84
CA GLY A 171 -30.77 26.65 -8.46
C GLY A 171 -31.04 26.38 -9.94
N GLY A 172 -31.88 27.25 -10.50
CA GLY A 172 -32.50 27.08 -11.82
C GLY A 172 -33.87 26.42 -11.73
N GLU A 173 -34.76 26.77 -12.66
CA GLU A 173 -36.15 26.26 -12.72
C GLU A 173 -36.22 24.77 -13.13
N GLY A 174 -35.12 24.22 -13.66
CA GLY A 174 -35.00 22.83 -14.05
C GLY A 174 -33.56 22.34 -14.03
N LYS A 175 -33.29 21.21 -14.70
CA LYS A 175 -31.92 20.66 -14.78
C LYS A 175 -31.02 21.62 -15.55
N SER A 176 -30.16 22.33 -14.83
CA SER A 176 -29.17 23.24 -15.42
C SER A 176 -27.81 22.56 -15.57
N LYS A 177 -27.13 22.83 -16.68
CA LYS A 177 -25.67 22.73 -16.77
C LYS A 177 -25.13 24.10 -16.39
N SER A 178 -23.97 24.15 -15.70
CA SER A 178 -23.27 25.39 -15.35
C SER A 178 -23.39 26.42 -16.48
N SER A 179 -23.96 27.59 -16.15
CA SER A 179 -24.43 28.64 -17.07
C SER A 179 -23.55 28.86 -18.31
N GLY A 180 -23.86 28.23 -19.45
CA GLY A 180 -23.24 28.45 -20.78
C GLY A 180 -21.88 29.18 -20.80
N SER A 181 -21.87 30.40 -21.33
CA SER A 181 -20.67 31.25 -21.50
C SER A 181 -20.03 31.75 -20.19
N ARG A 182 -20.81 31.90 -19.10
CA ARG A 182 -20.29 32.23 -17.76
C ARG A 182 -20.02 30.99 -16.91
N GLY A 183 -19.99 29.82 -17.56
CA GLY A 183 -20.07 28.52 -16.92
C GLY A 183 -18.76 28.23 -16.23
N ARG A 184 -18.74 28.37 -14.90
CA ARG A 184 -17.61 27.93 -14.10
C ARG A 184 -17.40 26.43 -14.32
N THR A 185 -16.13 26.02 -14.40
CA THR A 185 -15.75 24.61 -14.34
C THR A 185 -16.41 23.96 -13.12
N SER A 186 -16.72 22.66 -13.17
CA SER A 186 -17.34 21.98 -12.03
C SER A 186 -16.55 22.24 -10.74
N VAL A 187 -17.17 22.96 -9.80
CA VAL A 187 -16.57 23.33 -8.51
C VAL A 187 -17.08 22.46 -7.37
N SER A 188 -16.30 22.45 -6.28
CA SER A 188 -16.71 21.92 -4.98
C SER A 188 -17.75 22.85 -4.30
N PRO A 189 -18.41 22.41 -3.22
CA PRO A 189 -19.29 23.26 -2.43
C PRO A 189 -18.62 24.56 -1.95
N TRP A 190 -17.29 24.53 -1.77
CA TRP A 190 -16.47 25.68 -1.38
C TRP A 190 -15.93 26.50 -2.57
N GLY A 191 -16.49 26.32 -3.77
CA GLY A 191 -16.15 27.11 -4.96
C GLY A 191 -14.76 26.82 -5.56
N LYS A 192 -14.08 25.73 -5.17
CA LYS A 192 -12.79 25.35 -5.75
C LYS A 192 -12.99 24.45 -6.99
N PRO A 193 -12.33 24.69 -8.13
CA PRO A 193 -12.44 23.84 -9.30
C PRO A 193 -12.01 22.39 -9.04
N CYS A 194 -12.76 21.43 -9.58
CA CYS A 194 -12.51 19.99 -9.39
C CYS A 194 -12.05 19.27 -10.67
N LYS A 195 -12.19 19.91 -11.84
CA LYS A 195 -11.75 19.41 -13.15
C LYS A 195 -10.67 20.32 -13.74
N GLY A 196 -10.06 19.92 -14.86
CA GLY A 196 -9.11 20.75 -15.59
C GLY A 196 -7.72 20.83 -14.96
N GLY A 197 -7.31 19.83 -14.17
CA GLY A 197 -5.95 19.78 -13.63
C GLY A 197 -5.68 20.76 -12.48
N TYR A 198 -6.72 21.28 -11.84
CA TYR A 198 -6.58 22.09 -10.62
C TYR A 198 -5.78 21.32 -9.55
N LYS A 199 -4.71 21.93 -9.05
CA LYS A 199 -3.81 21.34 -8.04
C LYS A 199 -4.06 22.04 -6.71
N SER A 200 -4.73 21.34 -5.79
CA SER A 200 -4.97 21.85 -4.43
C SER A 200 -3.69 21.89 -3.57
N ALA A 201 -2.72 21.04 -3.88
CA ALA A 201 -1.41 21.07 -3.25
C ALA A 201 -0.61 22.29 -3.74
N SER A 202 0.09 22.96 -2.81
CA SER A 202 0.99 24.06 -3.14
C SER A 202 1.94 23.70 -4.28
N VAL A 203 1.81 24.43 -5.39
CA VAL A 203 2.61 24.22 -6.60
C VAL A 203 4.10 24.36 -6.29
N LYS A 204 4.48 25.28 -5.39
CA LYS A 204 5.85 25.46 -4.88
C LYS A 204 6.41 24.18 -4.28
N LYS A 205 5.65 23.50 -3.41
CA LYS A 205 6.07 22.24 -2.79
C LYS A 205 6.20 21.12 -3.82
N LYS A 206 5.29 21.05 -4.80
CA LYS A 206 5.37 20.05 -5.89
C LYS A 206 6.59 20.29 -6.79
N LYS A 207 6.82 21.53 -7.23
CA LYS A 207 8.00 21.92 -8.04
C LYS A 207 9.29 21.61 -7.29
N LYS A 208 9.39 21.94 -5.99
CA LYS A 208 10.55 21.58 -5.15
C LYS A 208 10.79 20.07 -5.11
N ARG A 209 9.74 19.26 -4.94
CA ARG A 209 9.86 17.79 -4.94
C ARG A 209 10.26 17.22 -6.29
N LEU A 210 9.76 17.79 -7.39
CA LEU A 210 10.07 17.38 -8.75
C LEU A 210 11.52 17.76 -9.12
N ALA A 211 11.94 18.99 -8.83
CA ALA A 211 13.32 19.42 -9.01
C ALA A 211 14.29 18.54 -8.18
N ALA A 212 13.93 18.21 -6.94
CA ALA A 212 14.72 17.29 -6.10
C ALA A 212 14.73 15.84 -6.61
N ARG A 213 13.81 15.47 -7.51
CA ARG A 213 13.79 14.20 -8.23
C ARG A 213 14.75 14.25 -9.41
N GLU A 214 14.64 15.29 -10.23
CA GLU A 214 15.44 15.52 -11.45
C GLU A 214 16.92 15.74 -11.13
N ALA A 215 17.26 16.54 -10.12
CA ALA A 215 18.64 16.81 -9.71
C ALA A 215 19.41 15.59 -9.13
N LYS A 216 18.76 14.42 -9.06
CA LYS A 216 19.35 13.17 -8.54
C LYS A 216 19.23 12.00 -9.52
N ILE A 217 18.58 12.21 -10.66
CA ILE A 217 18.63 11.29 -11.80
C ILE A 217 19.99 11.46 -12.45
#